data_AF-A0A9D4NGN1-F1
#
_entry.id   AF-A0A9D4NGN1-F1
#
_cell.length_a   1.000
_cell.length_b   1.000
_cell.length_c   1.000
_cell.angle_alpha   90.00
_cell.angle_beta   90.00
_cell.angle_gamma   90.00
#
_symmetry.space_group_name_H-M   'P 1'
#
loop_
_entity.id
_entity.type
_entity.pdbx_description
1 polymer ?
#
loop_
_entity_poly.entity_id
_entity_poly.type
_entity_poly.pdbx_seq_one_letter_code
_entity_poly.pdbx_strand_id
1 'polypeptide(L)'
;MCVPQSQTSNPFQKSTTKTNTCVSWPAASAAECALNWKDCENRAAVMSFLLRSAKFAIENIMHCFSGDHKMCKERSRVCTYRVTSSYKHLPYGEPLALQESDKKIILGNINKTFDATGLKEVAKLFNTNACESLNASVFHYAPKTSFYARNFAALCHSAVHTRSMGPSKSSMKVAEKVTGKKISLHSMIYNQLKAKDRRREYDSRRKASVRYK
;
A
#
# COMPACT_ATOMS: atom_id res chain seq x y z
N MET A 1 -24.97 -36.69 -63.91
CA MET A 1 -25.80 -35.48 -63.72
C MET A 1 -25.41 -34.88 -62.38
N CYS A 2 -24.47 -33.94 -62.40
CA CYS A 2 -24.70 -32.48 -62.47
C CYS A 2 -24.78 -31.87 -61.07
N VAL A 3 -23.69 -31.21 -60.71
CA VAL A 3 -23.60 -30.14 -59.72
C VAL A 3 -24.58 -29.00 -60.08
N PRO A 4 -25.05 -28.23 -59.09
CA PRO A 4 -25.06 -26.79 -59.27
C PRO A 4 -24.31 -26.06 -58.15
N GLN A 5 -23.39 -25.20 -58.59
CA GLN A 5 -22.76 -24.12 -57.85
C GLN A 5 -23.64 -22.87 -57.84
N SER A 6 -23.25 -21.92 -56.99
CA SER A 6 -23.47 -20.45 -57.06
C SER A 6 -24.73 -19.94 -56.34
N GLN A 7 -24.75 -18.80 -55.63
CA GLN A 7 -23.97 -17.56 -55.77
C GLN A 7 -23.71 -16.87 -54.43
N THR A 8 -22.65 -16.07 -54.44
CA THR A 8 -22.22 -15.05 -53.48
C THR A 8 -23.27 -13.97 -53.19
N SER A 9 -23.44 -13.60 -51.93
CA SER A 9 -23.62 -12.18 -51.56
C SER A 9 -23.07 -11.93 -50.15
N ASN A 10 -22.14 -10.98 -50.07
CA ASN A 10 -21.61 -10.44 -48.85
C ASN A 10 -22.44 -9.19 -48.51
N PRO A 11 -22.89 -9.00 -47.27
CA PRO A 11 -22.99 -7.66 -46.74
C PRO A 11 -22.20 -7.57 -45.43
N PHE A 12 -21.03 -6.96 -45.55
CA PHE A 12 -20.37 -6.26 -44.46
C PHE A 12 -21.32 -5.14 -43.99
N GLN A 13 -21.92 -5.24 -42.80
CA GLN A 13 -22.09 -4.10 -41.88
C GLN A 13 -22.68 -4.50 -40.51
N LYS A 14 -21.74 -4.55 -39.54
CA LYS A 14 -21.71 -3.84 -38.24
C LYS A 14 -22.80 -4.07 -37.17
N SER A 15 -22.22 -4.33 -35.99
CA SER A 15 -22.64 -3.94 -34.63
C SER A 15 -23.62 -4.92 -33.96
N THR A 16 -23.40 -5.39 -32.73
CA THR A 16 -22.70 -4.78 -31.61
C THR A 16 -21.93 -5.84 -30.82
N THR A 17 -20.73 -5.45 -30.43
CA THR A 17 -19.91 -6.00 -29.36
C THR A 17 -20.78 -6.48 -28.19
N LYS A 18 -20.79 -7.80 -27.93
CA LYS A 18 -21.11 -8.31 -26.60
C LYS A 18 -20.03 -7.75 -25.67
N THR A 19 -20.42 -6.67 -24.99
CA THR A 19 -19.67 -6.07 -23.90
C THR A 19 -19.28 -7.19 -22.94
N ASN A 20 -17.99 -7.44 -22.83
CA ASN A 20 -17.41 -8.08 -21.66
C ASN A 20 -17.89 -7.26 -20.46
N THR A 21 -18.88 -7.78 -19.74
CA THR A 21 -19.20 -7.31 -18.41
C THR A 21 -17.98 -7.61 -17.56
N CYS A 22 -17.08 -6.61 -17.46
CA CYS A 22 -16.16 -6.52 -16.36
C CYS A 22 -16.99 -6.73 -15.11
N VAL A 23 -16.76 -7.84 -14.42
CA VAL A 23 -17.29 -8.08 -13.08
C VAL A 23 -16.77 -6.93 -12.23
N SER A 24 -17.60 -5.89 -12.10
CA SER A 24 -17.36 -4.78 -11.20
C SER A 24 -17.45 -5.36 -9.80
N TRP A 25 -16.29 -5.73 -9.26
CA TRP A 25 -16.16 -5.90 -7.82
C TRP A 25 -16.57 -4.57 -7.18
N PRO A 26 -17.60 -4.53 -6.32
CA PRO A 26 -17.85 -3.34 -5.55
C PRO A 26 -16.61 -3.10 -4.69
N ALA A 27 -15.93 -1.98 -4.89
CA ALA A 27 -14.72 -1.60 -4.15
C ALA A 27 -14.91 -1.64 -2.61
N ALA A 28 -16.16 -1.69 -2.14
CA ALA A 28 -16.55 -1.88 -0.75
C ALA A 28 -16.25 -3.29 -0.20
N SER A 29 -16.46 -4.38 -0.95
CA SER A 29 -16.38 -5.74 -0.39
C SER A 29 -14.94 -6.25 -0.20
N ALA A 30 -14.00 -5.74 -1.01
CA ALA A 30 -12.57 -6.01 -0.83
C ALA A 30 -11.99 -5.35 0.44
N ALA A 31 -12.58 -4.21 0.86
CA ALA A 31 -12.16 -3.48 2.05
C ALA A 31 -12.75 -4.07 3.35
N GLU A 32 -13.92 -4.71 3.27
CA GLU A 32 -14.61 -5.29 4.44
C GLU A 32 -14.08 -6.68 4.84
N CYS A 33 -13.63 -7.49 3.87
CA CYS A 33 -13.21 -8.88 4.12
C CYS A 33 -11.82 -9.02 4.80
N ALA A 34 -11.13 -7.92 5.12
CA ALA A 34 -9.75 -7.94 5.61
C ALA A 34 -9.57 -7.73 7.12
N LEU A 35 -10.65 -7.55 7.91
CA LEU A 35 -10.50 -7.10 9.30
C LEU A 35 -11.22 -8.00 10.30
N ASN A 36 -10.42 -8.75 11.02
CA ASN A 36 -10.79 -9.47 12.22
C ASN A 36 -11.23 -8.45 13.29
N TRP A 37 -12.20 -8.79 14.15
CA TRP A 37 -12.73 -7.88 15.19
C TRP A 37 -11.64 -7.29 16.12
N LYS A 38 -10.58 -8.06 16.41
CA LYS A 38 -9.39 -7.61 17.17
C LYS A 38 -8.52 -6.60 16.42
N ASP A 39 -8.60 -6.56 15.08
CA ASP A 39 -7.90 -5.57 14.27
C ASP A 39 -8.67 -4.25 14.20
N CYS A 40 -10.00 -4.25 14.37
CA CYS A 40 -10.81 -3.03 14.45
C CYS A 40 -10.52 -2.21 15.73
N GLU A 41 -10.34 -2.88 16.86
CA GLU A 41 -9.96 -2.25 18.14
C GLU A 41 -8.55 -1.62 18.04
N ASN A 42 -7.61 -2.36 17.44
CA ASN A 42 -6.28 -1.84 17.09
C ASN A 42 -6.33 -0.72 16.04
N ARG A 43 -7.28 -0.73 15.09
CA ARG A 43 -7.40 0.30 14.05
C ARG A 43 -7.91 1.62 14.61
N ALA A 44 -8.86 1.58 15.55
CA ALA A 44 -9.31 2.76 16.28
C ALA A 44 -8.18 3.33 17.17
N ALA A 45 -7.43 2.46 17.85
CA ALA A 45 -6.25 2.86 18.62
C ALA A 45 -5.13 3.45 17.74
N VAL A 46 -4.87 2.84 16.58
CA VAL A 46 -3.88 3.34 15.60
C VAL A 46 -4.35 4.67 15.01
N MET A 47 -5.63 4.81 14.66
CA MET A 47 -6.14 6.06 14.10
C MET A 47 -6.11 7.19 15.12
N SER A 48 -6.49 6.93 16.37
CA SER A 48 -6.38 7.92 17.45
C SER A 48 -4.93 8.31 17.74
N PHE A 49 -4.00 7.35 17.69
CA PHE A 49 -2.56 7.62 17.76
C PHE A 49 -2.06 8.46 16.58
N LEU A 50 -2.47 8.16 15.35
CA LEU A 50 -2.09 8.90 14.15
C LEU A 50 -2.61 10.34 14.18
N LEU A 51 -3.88 10.54 14.55
CA LEU A 51 -4.48 11.87 14.70
C LEU A 51 -3.76 12.70 15.77
N ARG A 52 -3.41 12.08 16.90
CA ARG A 52 -2.64 12.74 17.97
C ARG A 52 -1.24 13.11 17.50
N SER A 53 -0.55 12.17 16.85
CA SER A 53 0.80 12.37 16.35
C SER A 53 0.86 13.41 15.23
N ALA A 54 -0.17 13.47 14.38
CA ALA A 54 -0.29 14.46 13.32
C ALA A 54 -0.41 15.88 13.88
N LYS A 55 -1.22 16.09 14.92
CA LYS A 55 -1.32 17.40 15.59
C LYS A 55 0.04 17.87 16.11
N PHE A 56 0.76 16.99 16.81
CA PHE A 56 2.10 17.30 17.30
C PHE A 56 3.10 17.56 16.16
N ALA A 57 2.99 16.82 15.06
CA ALA A 57 3.83 17.03 13.89
C ALA A 57 3.56 18.39 13.23
N ILE A 58 2.29 18.77 13.02
CA ILE A 58 1.90 20.06 12.42
C ILE A 58 2.50 21.21 13.21
N GLU A 59 2.29 21.21 14.53
CA GLU A 59 2.82 22.26 15.42
C GLU A 59 4.35 22.30 15.38
N ASN A 60 5.00 21.13 15.43
CA ASN A 60 6.45 21.05 15.54
C ASN A 60 7.20 21.28 14.22
N ILE A 61 6.59 20.99 13.05
CA ILE A 61 7.22 21.24 11.74
C ILE A 61 7.51 22.72 11.55
N MET A 62 6.61 23.60 11.99
CA MET A 62 6.80 25.05 11.89
C MET A 62 8.00 25.51 12.73
N HIS A 63 8.09 25.03 13.97
CA HIS A 63 9.22 25.32 14.85
C HIS A 63 10.54 24.75 14.30
N CYS A 64 10.52 23.53 13.75
CA CYS A 64 11.67 22.93 13.09
C CYS A 64 12.17 23.79 11.93
N PHE A 65 11.27 24.26 11.06
CA PHE A 65 11.66 25.09 9.93
C PHE A 65 12.24 26.43 10.36
N SER A 66 11.81 27.01 11.48
CA SER A 66 12.43 28.21 12.06
C SER A 66 13.71 27.92 12.85
N GLY A 67 14.17 26.66 12.94
CA GLY A 67 15.38 26.27 13.67
C GLY A 67 15.19 26.04 15.17
N ASP A 68 13.96 26.08 15.68
CA ASP A 68 13.66 25.74 17.07
C ASP A 68 13.29 24.26 17.20
N HIS A 69 14.19 23.49 17.79
CA HIS A 69 14.06 22.05 17.94
C HIS A 69 13.79 21.58 19.38
N LYS A 70 13.49 22.50 20.31
CA LYS A 70 13.31 22.16 21.74
C LYS A 70 12.27 21.05 21.98
N MET A 71 11.17 21.09 21.23
CA MET A 71 10.06 20.15 21.38
C MET A 71 10.17 18.90 20.49
N CYS A 72 11.25 18.77 19.70
CA CYS A 72 11.40 17.66 18.75
C CYS A 72 11.49 16.30 19.44
N LYS A 73 12.08 16.22 20.64
CA LYS A 73 12.20 14.97 21.41
C LYS A 73 10.83 14.38 21.76
N GLU A 74 9.83 15.23 21.97
CA GLU A 74 8.49 14.83 22.40
C GLU A 74 7.50 14.78 21.22
N ARG A 75 7.61 15.74 20.29
CA ARG A 75 6.62 15.98 19.24
C ARG A 75 7.04 15.47 17.85
N SER A 76 8.31 15.11 17.67
CA SER A 76 8.82 14.55 16.41
C SER A 76 9.37 13.15 16.59
N ARG A 77 9.05 12.27 15.64
CA ARG A 77 9.61 10.91 15.57
C ARG A 77 10.77 10.80 14.60
N VAL A 78 11.03 11.85 13.82
CA VAL A 78 12.00 11.85 12.72
C VAL A 78 13.14 12.82 12.98
N CYS A 79 12.86 13.95 13.64
CA CYS A 79 13.90 14.91 13.99
C CYS A 79 14.78 14.34 15.10
N THR A 80 16.05 14.09 14.77
CA THR A 80 17.07 13.57 15.69
C THR A 80 18.01 14.66 16.18
N TYR A 81 17.60 15.94 16.09
CA TYR A 81 18.43 17.09 16.43
C TYR A 81 19.03 16.93 17.83
N ARG A 82 20.36 16.77 17.88
CA ARG A 82 21.19 16.98 19.05
C ARG A 82 21.78 18.39 18.93
N VAL A 83 22.06 19.02 20.06
CA VAL A 83 22.55 20.41 20.17
C VAL A 83 23.82 20.71 19.32
N THR A 84 24.48 19.67 18.77
CA THR A 84 25.66 19.74 17.90
C THR A 84 25.42 19.24 16.46
N SER A 85 24.18 18.99 16.02
CA SER A 85 23.90 18.29 14.76
C SER A 85 23.31 19.16 13.65
N SER A 86 23.91 19.00 12.47
CA SER A 86 23.58 19.51 11.14
C SER A 86 22.08 19.58 10.81
N TYR A 87 21.68 20.71 10.22
CA TYR A 87 20.37 21.00 9.63
C TYR A 87 19.99 20.15 8.40
N LYS A 88 20.59 18.98 8.20
CA LYS A 88 20.37 18.06 7.05
C LYS A 88 18.92 17.66 6.80
N HIS A 89 18.06 17.79 7.80
CA HIS A 89 16.64 17.46 7.70
C HIS A 89 15.78 18.65 7.24
N LEU A 90 16.38 19.84 7.13
CA LEU A 90 15.78 21.02 6.52
C LEU A 90 16.03 21.00 5.01
N PRO A 91 15.09 21.48 4.19
CA PRO A 91 15.18 21.42 2.73
C PRO A 91 16.42 22.10 2.15
N TYR A 92 17.04 23.04 2.88
CA TYR A 92 18.23 23.77 2.44
C TYR A 92 19.42 23.68 3.40
N GLY A 93 19.36 22.82 4.42
CA GLY A 93 20.44 22.76 5.41
C GLY A 93 20.56 24.02 6.28
N GLU A 94 19.55 24.89 6.28
CA GLU A 94 19.50 26.12 7.08
C GLU A 94 18.06 26.38 7.58
N PRO A 95 17.91 27.02 8.76
CA PRO A 95 16.63 27.54 9.23
C PRO A 95 16.04 28.56 8.26
N LEU A 96 14.73 28.45 8.02
CA LEU A 96 13.98 29.39 7.22
C LEU A 96 13.51 30.57 8.09
N ALA A 97 13.79 31.79 7.63
CA ALA A 97 13.20 33.00 8.19
C ALA A 97 11.74 33.13 7.71
N LEU A 98 10.83 32.44 8.39
CA LEU A 98 9.41 32.35 8.00
C LEU A 98 8.63 33.62 8.38
N GLN A 99 8.05 34.30 7.39
CA GLN A 99 7.04 35.32 7.64
C GLN A 99 5.67 34.70 7.95
N GLU A 100 4.77 35.49 8.53
CA GLU A 100 3.44 35.00 8.92
C GLU A 100 2.59 34.55 7.71
N SER A 101 2.81 35.14 6.54
CA SER A 101 2.25 34.69 5.26
C SER A 101 2.73 33.31 4.87
N ASP A 102 4.04 33.05 4.96
CA ASP A 102 4.66 31.77 4.59
C ASP A 102 4.16 30.66 5.51
N LYS A 103 4.05 30.97 6.81
CA LYS A 103 3.50 30.04 7.79
C LYS A 103 2.11 29.57 7.41
N LYS A 104 1.22 30.47 6.98
CA LYS A 104 -0.14 30.13 6.55
C LYS A 104 -0.15 29.22 5.32
N ILE A 105 0.71 29.47 4.34
CA ILE A 105 0.81 28.65 3.13
C ILE A 105 1.30 27.24 3.48
N ILE A 106 2.36 27.15 4.30
CA ILE A 106 2.93 25.89 4.73
C ILE A 106 1.90 25.10 5.56
N LEU A 107 1.26 25.73 6.54
CA LEU A 107 0.18 25.10 7.32
C LEU A 107 -0.98 24.64 6.43
N GLY A 108 -1.38 25.45 5.45
CA GLY A 108 -2.43 25.09 4.50
C GLY A 108 -2.08 23.82 3.70
N ASN A 109 -0.82 23.67 3.28
CA ASN A 109 -0.36 22.49 2.57
C ASN A 109 -0.20 21.27 3.48
N ILE A 110 0.32 21.45 4.70
CA ILE A 110 0.42 20.38 5.69
C ILE A 110 -0.97 19.86 6.05
N ASN A 111 -1.93 20.75 6.31
CA ASN A 111 -3.29 20.38 6.70
C ASN A 111 -4.03 19.59 5.61
N LYS A 112 -3.74 19.78 4.31
CA LYS A 112 -4.33 18.94 3.25
C LYS A 112 -4.03 17.45 3.45
N THR A 113 -2.87 17.12 4.01
CA THR A 113 -2.42 15.73 4.19
C THR A 113 -2.61 15.24 5.62
N PHE A 114 -2.41 16.11 6.60
CA PHE A 114 -2.45 15.78 8.03
C PHE A 114 -3.79 16.11 8.71
N ASP A 115 -4.79 16.61 7.98
CA ASP A 115 -6.15 16.70 8.49
C ASP A 115 -6.75 15.31 8.73
N ALA A 116 -7.74 15.21 9.61
CA ALA A 116 -8.40 13.98 9.98
C ALA A 116 -9.03 13.26 8.77
N THR A 117 -9.48 14.01 7.76
CA THR A 117 -10.01 13.44 6.51
C THR A 117 -8.88 12.86 5.65
N GLY A 118 -7.85 13.65 5.36
CA GLY A 118 -6.67 13.24 4.61
C GLY A 118 -5.93 12.05 5.25
N LEU A 119 -5.76 12.05 6.57
CA LEU A 119 -5.16 10.93 7.30
C LEU A 119 -5.96 9.63 7.17
N LYS A 120 -7.29 9.71 7.18
CA LYS A 120 -8.13 8.52 6.97
C LYS A 120 -7.97 7.97 5.56
N GLU A 121 -7.82 8.82 4.56
CA GLU A 121 -7.59 8.39 3.17
C GLU A 121 -6.19 7.78 3.00
N VAL A 122 -5.16 8.45 3.51
CA VAL A 122 -3.77 7.97 3.50
C VAL A 122 -3.64 6.64 4.25
N ALA A 123 -4.26 6.52 5.43
CA ALA A 123 -4.24 5.30 6.23
C ALA A 123 -5.04 4.15 5.62
N LYS A 124 -6.07 4.45 4.81
CA LYS A 124 -6.82 3.44 4.06
C LYS A 124 -6.12 3.02 2.77
N LEU A 125 -4.99 3.65 2.39
CA LEU A 125 -4.24 3.35 1.17
C LEU A 125 -5.13 3.36 -0.08
N PHE A 126 -6.15 4.22 -0.13
CA PHE A 126 -6.99 4.42 -1.32
C PHE A 126 -6.26 5.24 -2.40
N ASN A 127 -4.94 5.08 -2.54
CA ASN A 127 -4.28 5.59 -3.73
C ASN A 127 -4.53 4.59 -4.87
N THR A 128 -4.83 5.12 -6.06
CA THR A 128 -5.03 4.32 -7.27
C THR A 128 -3.88 3.33 -7.48
N ASN A 129 -2.65 3.77 -7.19
CA ASN A 129 -1.43 2.96 -7.30
C ASN A 129 -1.43 1.71 -6.41
N ALA A 130 -1.96 1.75 -5.19
CA ALA A 130 -2.04 0.60 -4.30
C ALA A 130 -3.17 -0.34 -4.72
N CYS A 131 -4.31 0.20 -5.15
CA CYS A 131 -5.38 -0.59 -5.74
C CYS A 131 -4.88 -1.34 -6.99
N GLU A 132 -4.18 -0.67 -7.90
CA GLU A 132 -3.57 -1.28 -9.08
C GLU A 132 -2.51 -2.31 -8.71
N SER A 133 -1.63 -1.99 -7.76
CA SER A 133 -0.61 -2.92 -7.26
C SER A 133 -1.23 -4.17 -6.62
N LEU A 134 -2.32 -4.01 -5.87
CA LEU A 134 -3.05 -5.12 -5.27
C LEU A 134 -3.74 -5.96 -6.36
N ASN A 135 -4.39 -5.32 -7.32
CA ASN A 135 -5.08 -6.00 -8.42
C ASN A 135 -4.09 -6.81 -9.27
N ALA A 136 -2.92 -6.22 -9.58
CA ALA A 136 -1.82 -6.92 -10.24
C ALA A 136 -1.34 -8.13 -9.41
N SER A 137 -1.25 -7.99 -8.09
CA SER A 137 -0.92 -9.09 -7.20
C SER A 137 -1.99 -10.19 -7.21
N VAL A 138 -3.28 -9.83 -7.19
CA VAL A 138 -4.39 -10.80 -7.27
C VAL A 138 -4.29 -11.60 -8.57
N PHE A 139 -4.06 -10.95 -9.71
CA PHE A 139 -3.92 -11.63 -10.99
C PHE A 139 -2.64 -12.46 -11.13
N HIS A 140 -1.65 -12.26 -10.25
CA HIS A 140 -0.52 -13.18 -10.15
C HIS A 140 -0.91 -14.52 -9.50
N TYR A 141 -1.84 -14.50 -8.52
CA TYR A 141 -2.36 -15.70 -7.86
C TYR A 141 -3.50 -16.35 -8.64
N ALA A 142 -4.35 -15.54 -9.29
CA ALA A 142 -5.47 -15.96 -10.11
C ALA A 142 -5.35 -15.35 -11.51
N PRO A 143 -4.53 -15.94 -12.41
CA PRO A 143 -4.40 -15.48 -13.78
C PRO A 143 -5.74 -15.38 -14.49
N LYS A 144 -5.92 -14.32 -15.29
CA LYS A 144 -7.16 -14.07 -16.06
C LYS A 144 -7.45 -15.15 -17.11
N THR A 145 -6.44 -15.93 -17.49
CA THR A 145 -6.53 -17.03 -18.46
C THR A 145 -7.17 -18.27 -17.87
N SER A 146 -7.38 -18.33 -16.55
CA SER A 146 -7.94 -19.49 -15.86
C SER A 146 -9.16 -19.10 -15.05
N PHE A 147 -10.16 -19.98 -15.04
CA PHE A 147 -11.40 -19.77 -14.30
C PHE A 147 -11.35 -20.45 -12.93
N TYR A 148 -11.62 -19.71 -11.86
CA TYR A 148 -11.48 -20.17 -10.47
C TYR A 148 -12.80 -20.14 -9.69
N ALA A 149 -13.80 -20.91 -10.13
CA ALA A 149 -15.16 -20.84 -9.56
C ALA A 149 -15.24 -21.05 -8.03
N ARG A 150 -14.44 -22.00 -7.49
CA ARG A 150 -14.52 -22.42 -6.08
C ARG A 150 -13.50 -21.74 -5.17
N ASN A 151 -12.38 -21.29 -5.73
CA ASN A 151 -11.19 -20.91 -5.00
C ASN A 151 -10.71 -19.49 -5.29
N PHE A 152 -11.40 -18.72 -6.13
CA PHE A 152 -11.04 -17.32 -6.41
C PHE A 152 -10.95 -16.48 -5.13
N ALA A 153 -11.94 -16.59 -4.24
CA ALA A 153 -11.93 -15.86 -2.97
C ALA A 153 -10.68 -16.19 -2.13
N ALA A 154 -10.32 -17.47 -2.00
CA ALA A 154 -9.15 -17.89 -1.25
C ALA A 154 -7.83 -17.38 -1.87
N LEU A 155 -7.75 -17.33 -3.20
CA LEU A 155 -6.61 -16.76 -3.93
C LEU A 155 -6.51 -15.25 -3.71
N CYS A 156 -7.63 -14.51 -3.74
CA CYS A 156 -7.67 -13.08 -3.40
C CYS A 156 -7.20 -12.83 -1.96
N HIS A 157 -7.72 -13.59 -0.99
CA HIS A 157 -7.28 -13.48 0.40
C HIS A 157 -5.77 -13.77 0.56
N SER A 158 -5.26 -14.77 -0.16
CA SER A 158 -3.82 -15.11 -0.15
C SER A 158 -2.97 -13.98 -0.72
N ALA A 159 -3.45 -13.32 -1.78
CA ALA A 159 -2.78 -12.17 -2.39
C ALA A 159 -2.75 -10.97 -1.44
N VAL A 160 -3.88 -10.61 -0.84
CA VAL A 160 -3.98 -9.53 0.16
C VAL A 160 -3.06 -9.81 1.34
N HIS A 161 -3.15 -11.00 1.92
CA HIS A 161 -2.36 -11.39 3.07
C HIS A 161 -0.86 -11.34 2.77
N THR A 162 -0.43 -11.86 1.60
CA THR A 162 0.97 -11.80 1.15
C THR A 162 1.45 -10.38 0.88
N ARG A 163 0.59 -9.51 0.35
CA ARG A 163 0.93 -8.11 0.07
C ARG A 163 1.12 -7.30 1.35
N SER A 164 0.27 -7.51 2.36
CA SER A 164 0.28 -6.75 3.61
C SER A 164 1.42 -7.15 4.54
N MET A 165 1.77 -8.44 4.63
CA MET A 165 2.76 -8.92 5.61
C MET A 165 4.05 -9.46 4.99
N GLY A 166 4.10 -9.64 3.68
CA GLY A 166 5.21 -10.31 2.99
C GLY A 166 5.04 -11.83 2.97
N PRO A 167 5.58 -12.52 1.95
CA PRO A 167 5.27 -13.92 1.69
C PRO A 167 5.73 -14.84 2.82
N SER A 168 6.89 -14.59 3.44
CA SER A 168 7.34 -15.39 4.58
C SER A 168 6.36 -15.35 5.75
N LYS A 169 6.05 -14.15 6.27
CA LYS A 169 5.15 -13.98 7.42
C LYS A 169 3.75 -14.50 7.12
N SER A 170 3.30 -14.31 5.88
CA SER A 170 1.99 -14.77 5.43
C SER A 170 1.91 -16.29 5.40
N SER A 171 2.89 -16.96 4.80
CA SER A 171 2.96 -18.42 4.79
C SER A 171 3.12 -18.99 6.20
N MET A 172 3.93 -18.36 7.06
CA MET A 172 4.08 -18.79 8.44
C MET A 172 2.75 -18.73 9.19
N LYS A 173 2.06 -17.58 9.18
CA LYS A 173 0.77 -17.44 9.88
C LYS A 173 -0.30 -18.41 9.38
N VAL A 174 -0.35 -18.67 8.06
CA VAL A 174 -1.29 -19.65 7.50
C VAL A 174 -0.95 -21.06 8.01
N ALA A 175 0.32 -21.44 7.96
CA ALA A 175 0.77 -22.74 8.47
C ALA A 175 0.50 -22.90 9.97
N GLU A 176 0.76 -21.87 10.77
CA GLU A 176 0.47 -21.87 12.21
C GLU A 176 -1.02 -22.02 12.49
N LYS A 177 -1.87 -21.35 11.72
CA LYS A 177 -3.33 -21.45 11.86
C LYS A 177 -3.87 -22.82 11.46
N VAL A 178 -3.31 -23.43 10.41
CA VAL A 178 -3.75 -24.74 9.91
C VAL A 178 -3.24 -25.88 10.80
N THR A 179 -2.00 -25.79 11.28
CA THR A 179 -1.36 -26.86 12.06
C THR A 179 -1.52 -26.69 13.58
N GLY A 180 -1.93 -25.52 14.04
CA GLY A 180 -1.99 -25.15 15.45
C GLY A 180 -0.62 -24.98 16.12
N LYS A 181 0.49 -25.12 15.37
CA LYS A 181 1.86 -25.09 15.90
C LYS A 181 2.64 -23.92 15.32
N LYS A 182 3.34 -23.19 16.18
CA LYS A 182 4.27 -22.13 15.75
C LYS A 182 5.45 -22.73 15.01
N ILE A 183 5.87 -22.07 13.91
CA ILE A 183 7.08 -22.49 13.20
C ILE A 183 8.29 -22.07 14.02
N SER A 184 9.16 -23.02 14.34
CA SER A 184 10.40 -22.74 15.08
C SER A 184 11.32 -21.81 14.28
N LEU A 185 11.88 -20.81 14.96
CA LEU A 185 12.83 -19.84 14.40
C LEU A 185 14.10 -20.51 13.85
N HIS A 186 14.48 -21.66 14.38
CA HIS A 186 15.65 -22.42 13.93
C HIS A 186 15.31 -23.48 12.88
N SER A 187 14.03 -23.60 12.49
CA SER A 187 13.64 -24.55 11.47
C SER A 187 14.19 -24.18 10.09
N MET A 188 14.49 -25.21 9.30
CA MET A 188 14.88 -25.03 7.89
C MET A 188 13.81 -24.26 7.11
N ILE A 189 12.52 -24.52 7.40
CA ILE A 189 11.38 -23.85 6.77
C ILE A 189 11.41 -22.34 7.04
N TYR A 190 11.62 -21.94 8.30
CA TYR A 190 11.73 -20.53 8.67
C TYR A 190 12.86 -19.84 7.89
N ASN A 191 14.04 -20.46 7.85
CA ASN A 191 15.20 -19.92 7.17
C ASN A 191 15.00 -19.79 5.65
N GLN A 192 14.36 -20.77 5.02
CA GLN A 192 14.02 -20.72 3.60
C GLN A 192 13.00 -19.61 3.29
N LEU A 193 11.95 -19.48 4.09
CA LEU A 193 10.95 -18.42 3.92
C LEU A 193 11.58 -17.03 4.10
N LYS A 194 12.45 -16.85 5.10
CA LYS A 194 13.22 -15.62 5.29
C LYS A 194 14.19 -15.34 4.14
N ALA A 195 14.85 -16.35 3.58
CA ALA A 195 15.73 -16.19 2.45
C ALA A 195 14.97 -15.69 1.20
N LYS A 196 13.74 -16.18 0.97
CA LYS A 196 12.86 -15.69 -0.10
C LYS A 196 12.52 -14.21 0.06
N ASP A 197 12.17 -13.78 1.27
CA ASP A 197 11.91 -12.35 1.56
C ASP A 197 13.15 -11.49 1.26
N ARG A 198 14.33 -11.89 1.75
CA ARG A 198 15.59 -11.16 1.51
C ARG A 198 15.90 -11.03 0.02
N ARG A 199 15.72 -12.11 -0.75
CA ARG A 199 15.94 -12.09 -2.20
C ARG A 199 14.98 -11.13 -2.91
N ARG A 200 13.70 -11.17 -2.55
CA ARG A 200 12.70 -10.26 -3.11
C ARG A 200 13.02 -8.79 -2.81
N GLU A 201 13.47 -8.50 -1.59
CA GLU A 201 13.87 -7.15 -1.20
C GLU A 201 15.11 -6.68 -1.97
N TYR A 202 16.12 -7.54 -2.12
CA TYR A 202 17.30 -7.28 -2.95
C TYR A 202 16.92 -6.96 -4.40
N ASP A 203 16.07 -7.80 -5.03
CA ASP A 203 15.64 -7.60 -6.41
C ASP A 203 14.84 -6.30 -6.57
N SER A 204 13.98 -5.98 -5.59
CA SER A 204 13.23 -4.72 -5.57
C SER A 204 14.16 -3.51 -5.51
N ARG A 205 15.16 -3.53 -4.63
CA ARG A 205 16.15 -2.44 -4.51
C ARG A 205 17.00 -2.31 -5.77
N ARG A 206 17.42 -3.44 -6.35
CA ARG A 206 18.20 -3.47 -7.60
C ARG A 206 17.43 -2.87 -8.76
N LYS A 207 16.17 -3.25 -8.95
CA LYS A 207 15.30 -2.70 -10.01
C LYS A 207 15.01 -1.20 -9.83
N ALA A 208 15.04 -0.69 -8.60
CA ALA A 208 14.85 0.73 -8.32
C ALA A 208 16.14 1.56 -8.47
N SER A 209 17.31 0.91 -8.56
CA SER A 209 18.61 1.59 -8.66
C SER A 209 18.80 2.28 -10.01
N VAL A 210 19.61 3.34 -10.01
CA VAL A 210 19.92 4.16 -11.21
C VAL A 210 20.47 3.33 -12.37
N ARG A 211 21.15 2.20 -12.07
CA ARG A 211 21.70 1.31 -13.10
C ARG A 211 20.64 0.60 -13.95
N TYR A 212 19.40 0.50 -13.47
CA TYR A 212 18.30 -0.21 -14.13
C TYR A 212 17.14 0.71 -14.58
N LYS A 213 17.28 2.02 -14.36
CA LYS A 213 16.42 3.06 -14.93
C LYS A 213 17.11 3.64 -16.15
#